data_AF-A0A8T4EI17-F1
#
_entry.id   AF-A0A8T4EI17-F1
#
_cell.length_a   1.000
_cell.length_b   1.000
_cell.length_c   1.000
_cell.angle_alpha   90.00
_cell.angle_beta   90.00
_cell.angle_gamma   90.00
#
_symmetry.space_group_name_H-M   'P 1'
#
loop_
_entity.id
_entity.type
_entity.pdbx_description
1 polymer ?
#
loop_
_entity_poly.entity_id
_entity_poly.type
_entity_poly.pdbx_seq_one_letter_code
_entity_poly.pdbx_strand_id
1 'polypeptide(L)'
;YDEENIMFSSPTKYEGINLEGRTEFVPIGEKTTEIFTIGKIALPNAKEKLQVFNILACYQYKTEASPLVCINPQWAYSGSTQGCHFSEAQITSSQGAPVAVSRVVTSYFESRKEVQFDIFVKDVSGKGVVLAPSAYAKPCLGSVSLEEGDQGTVMMEAYLSGEKLRCYSATSDEISETFTISTQGDTYAARCKASIETNKPAYTTPLSVYLTYGYASGKTFQLTIKNPSFVG
;
A
#
# COMPACT_ATOMS: atom_id res chain seq x y z
N TYR A 1 20.45 -8.28 -31.94
CA TYR A 1 19.13 -7.65 -31.84
C TYR A 1 19.07 -7.01 -30.49
N ASP A 2 19.62 -5.80 -30.37
CA ASP A 2 19.48 -5.01 -29.16
C ASP A 2 18.10 -4.37 -29.19
N GLU A 3 17.24 -4.80 -28.27
CA GLU A 3 16.07 -4.02 -27.88
C GLU A 3 16.60 -2.77 -27.16
N GLU A 4 16.97 -1.75 -27.93
CA GLU A 4 17.07 -0.40 -27.42
C GLU A 4 15.67 -0.01 -26.94
N ASN A 5 15.40 -0.28 -25.67
CA ASN A 5 14.33 0.36 -24.94
C ASN A 5 14.65 1.86 -24.99
N ILE A 6 13.96 2.58 -25.87
CA ILE A 6 13.99 4.03 -25.86
C ILE A 6 13.31 4.46 -24.56
N MET A 7 14.10 4.60 -23.51
CA MET A 7 13.67 5.23 -22.26
C MET A 7 13.48 6.72 -22.56
N PHE A 8 12.23 7.10 -22.80
CA PHE A 8 11.84 8.50 -22.77
C PHE A 8 11.75 8.95 -21.32
N SER A 9 12.90 9.24 -20.70
CA SER A 9 12.89 10.05 -19.49
C SER A 9 12.66 11.49 -19.92
N SER A 10 11.40 11.91 -19.89
CA SER A 10 11.15 13.29 -19.49
C SER A 10 11.16 13.24 -17.96
N PRO A 11 12.24 13.64 -17.27
CA PRO A 11 12.24 13.73 -15.82
C PRO A 11 11.45 14.98 -15.43
N THR A 12 10.21 15.12 -15.89
CA THR A 12 9.30 16.10 -15.30
C THR A 12 8.76 15.42 -14.05
N LYS A 13 9.58 15.47 -12.98
CA LYS A 13 9.08 15.32 -11.62
C LYS A 13 7.99 16.38 -11.45
N TYR A 14 6.73 15.97 -11.58
CA TYR A 14 5.61 16.85 -11.30
C TYR A 14 5.44 16.90 -9.78
N GLU A 15 5.97 17.96 -9.19
CA GLU A 15 5.64 18.32 -7.82
C GLU A 15 4.25 18.99 -7.81
N GLY A 16 3.40 18.61 -6.86
CA GLY A 16 2.12 19.32 -6.62
C GLY A 16 0.84 18.60 -7.05
N ILE A 17 0.90 17.38 -7.59
CA ILE A 17 -0.31 16.55 -7.76
C ILE A 17 -0.59 15.83 -6.44
N ASN A 18 -1.53 16.37 -5.67
CA ASN A 18 -2.09 15.73 -4.48
C ASN A 18 -3.55 15.42 -4.79
N LEU A 19 -3.89 14.13 -4.88
CA LEU A 19 -5.25 13.67 -5.18
C LEU A 19 -5.81 12.95 -3.97
N GLU A 20 -7.04 13.29 -3.58
CA GLU A 20 -7.74 12.52 -2.57
C GLU A 20 -8.11 11.13 -3.10
N GLY A 21 -7.79 10.10 -2.30
CA GLY A 21 -8.21 8.73 -2.56
C GLY A 21 -9.74 8.56 -2.46
N ARG A 22 -10.21 7.31 -2.58
CA ARG A 22 -11.63 7.06 -2.35
C ARG A 22 -11.97 7.19 -0.87
N THR A 23 -13.05 7.89 -0.57
CA THR A 23 -13.61 7.99 0.78
C THR A 23 -15.11 7.70 0.74
N GLU A 24 -15.76 7.63 1.91
CA GLU A 24 -17.23 7.50 1.98
C GLU A 24 -17.94 8.70 1.32
N PHE A 25 -17.31 9.87 1.36
CA PHE A 25 -17.82 11.10 0.76
C PHE A 25 -17.41 11.26 -0.72
N VAL A 26 -16.26 10.70 -1.10
CA VAL A 26 -15.70 10.76 -2.45
C VAL A 26 -15.50 9.33 -3.00
N PRO A 27 -16.58 8.59 -3.35
CA PRO A 27 -16.53 7.16 -3.64
C PRO A 27 -15.69 6.80 -4.88
N ILE A 28 -15.48 7.77 -5.77
CA ILE A 28 -14.69 7.60 -7.00
C ILE A 28 -13.21 7.97 -6.79
N GLY A 29 -12.91 8.74 -5.75
CA GLY A 29 -11.64 9.46 -5.57
C GLY A 29 -11.51 10.64 -6.54
N GLU A 30 -10.54 11.51 -6.28
CA GLU A 30 -10.19 12.58 -7.19
C GLU A 30 -9.44 12.05 -8.41
N LYS A 31 -9.57 12.77 -9.52
CA LYS A 31 -8.89 12.46 -10.77
C LYS A 31 -8.37 13.75 -11.39
N THR A 32 -7.14 13.70 -11.87
CA THR A 32 -6.59 14.73 -12.77
C THR A 32 -6.14 14.09 -14.07
N THR A 33 -5.94 14.92 -15.10
CA THR A 33 -5.36 14.50 -16.38
C THR A 33 -4.18 15.39 -16.69
N GLU A 34 -3.03 14.76 -16.89
CA GLU A 34 -1.80 15.45 -17.30
C GLU A 34 -1.49 15.13 -18.77
N ILE A 35 -1.11 16.17 -19.50
CA ILE A 35 -0.69 16.05 -20.90
C ILE A 35 0.84 16.17 -20.94
N PHE A 36 1.49 15.13 -21.47
CA PHE A 36 2.93 15.13 -21.69
C PHE A 36 3.21 15.28 -23.19
N THR A 37 4.19 16.12 -23.50
CA THR A 37 4.71 16.28 -24.85
C THR A 37 5.98 15.46 -24.98
N ILE A 38 5.96 14.49 -25.89
CA ILE A 38 7.16 13.75 -26.25
C ILE A 38 8.03 14.67 -27.11
N GLY A 39 9.33 14.72 -26.79
CA GLY A 39 10.31 15.50 -27.54
C GLY A 39 10.55 14.97 -28.96
N LYS A 40 11.76 15.20 -29.49
CA LYS A 40 12.10 14.74 -30.84
C LYS A 40 12.05 13.21 -30.91
N ILE A 41 11.21 12.69 -31.80
CA ILE A 41 11.15 11.27 -32.12
C ILE A 41 12.01 11.00 -33.36
N ALA A 42 12.88 10.00 -33.30
CA ALA A 42 13.63 9.55 -34.47
C ALA A 42 12.67 8.85 -35.46
N LEU A 43 12.60 9.35 -36.69
CA LEU A 43 11.82 8.71 -37.74
C LEU A 43 12.48 7.38 -38.15
N PRO A 44 11.68 6.33 -38.44
CA PRO A 44 12.24 5.07 -38.88
C PRO A 44 12.81 5.15 -40.31
N ASN A 45 13.86 4.39 -40.59
CA ASN A 45 14.41 4.24 -41.95
C ASN A 45 13.50 3.41 -42.90
N ALA A 46 12.33 2.98 -42.43
CA ALA A 46 11.33 2.23 -43.18
C ALA A 46 10.03 3.05 -43.32
N LYS A 47 9.11 2.61 -44.19
CA LYS A 47 7.79 3.24 -44.39
C LYS A 47 7.06 3.44 -43.06
N GLU A 48 7.13 2.45 -42.18
CA GLU A 48 6.59 2.51 -40.84
C GLU A 48 7.39 1.62 -39.88
N LYS A 49 7.34 1.97 -38.59
CA LYS A 49 7.93 1.16 -37.51
C LYS A 49 7.00 1.19 -36.31
N LEU A 50 6.72 0.02 -35.77
CA LEU A 50 6.06 -0.12 -34.47
C LEU A 50 7.04 0.32 -33.38
N GLN A 51 6.64 1.28 -32.56
CA GLN A 51 7.38 1.69 -31.37
C GLN A 51 6.56 1.39 -30.12
N VAL A 52 7.26 0.95 -29.09
CA VAL A 52 6.71 0.65 -27.77
C VAL A 52 7.01 1.83 -26.86
N PHE A 53 5.97 2.33 -26.20
CA PHE A 53 6.06 3.42 -25.23
C PHE A 53 5.65 2.90 -23.86
N ASN A 54 6.40 3.30 -22.84
CA ASN A 54 6.11 2.99 -21.45
C ASN A 54 5.85 4.29 -20.70
N ILE A 55 4.70 4.38 -20.04
CA ILE A 55 4.41 5.42 -19.06
C ILE A 55 4.50 4.78 -17.69
N LEU A 56 5.30 5.35 -16.81
CA LEU A 56 5.44 4.93 -15.42
C LEU A 56 4.99 6.07 -14.51
N ALA A 57 4.08 5.78 -13.60
CA ALA A 57 3.66 6.71 -12.55
C ALA A 57 4.22 6.21 -11.21
N CYS A 58 4.95 7.08 -10.52
CA CYS A 58 5.47 6.83 -9.18
C CYS A 58 4.96 7.89 -8.22
N TYR A 59 4.30 7.47 -7.14
CA TYR A 59 3.67 8.39 -6.20
C TYR A 59 3.73 7.83 -4.78
N GLN A 60 3.69 8.72 -3.80
CA GLN A 60 3.44 8.34 -2.42
C GLN A 60 1.94 8.16 -2.22
N TYR A 61 1.56 7.26 -1.32
CA TYR A 61 0.18 6.98 -0.98
C TYR A 61 0.05 6.76 0.52
N LYS A 62 -1.10 7.17 1.06
CA LYS A 62 -1.50 6.88 2.43
C LYS A 62 -2.82 6.12 2.43
N THR A 63 -2.82 4.91 2.99
CA THR A 63 -4.05 4.14 3.22
C THR A 63 -4.48 4.30 4.66
N GLU A 64 -5.76 4.54 4.87
CA GLU A 64 -6.37 4.57 6.20
C GLU A 64 -7.38 3.44 6.32
N ALA A 65 -7.23 2.61 7.35
CA ALA A 65 -8.16 1.55 7.68
C ALA A 65 -8.62 1.72 9.12
N SER A 66 -9.91 1.50 9.39
CA SER A 66 -10.46 1.54 10.75
C SER A 66 -11.31 0.30 11.04
N PRO A 67 -10.74 -0.92 10.97
CA PRO A 67 -11.45 -2.13 11.35
C PRO A 67 -11.98 -2.07 12.78
N LEU A 68 -13.19 -2.60 12.99
CA LEU A 68 -13.74 -2.79 14.33
C LEU A 68 -13.14 -4.06 14.95
N VAL A 69 -12.42 -3.89 16.06
CA VAL A 69 -11.85 -5.00 16.83
C VAL A 69 -12.66 -5.26 18.08
N CYS A 70 -12.69 -6.51 18.51
CA CYS A 70 -13.31 -6.90 19.78
C CYS A 70 -12.23 -7.11 20.85
N ILE A 71 -12.39 -6.44 21.99
CA ILE A 71 -11.54 -6.64 23.15
C ILE A 71 -12.38 -7.30 24.23
N ASN A 72 -12.04 -8.55 24.54
CA ASN A 72 -12.70 -9.33 25.59
C ASN A 72 -11.67 -9.80 26.63
N PRO A 73 -11.44 -9.02 27.69
CA PRO A 73 -10.47 -9.37 28.73
C PRO A 73 -10.88 -10.59 29.58
N GLN A 74 -12.15 -10.99 29.53
CA GLN A 74 -12.73 -12.07 30.34
C GLN A 74 -12.96 -13.37 29.55
N TRP A 75 -12.41 -13.48 28.34
CA TRP A 75 -12.70 -14.60 27.43
C TRP A 75 -12.42 -16.00 28.02
N ALA A 76 -11.47 -16.11 28.95
CA ALA A 76 -11.08 -17.36 29.61
C ALA A 76 -12.06 -17.82 30.70
N TYR A 77 -12.92 -16.93 31.21
CA TYR A 77 -13.95 -17.25 32.19
C TYR A 77 -15.19 -17.77 31.45
N SER A 78 -15.13 -19.05 31.10
CA SER A 78 -16.16 -19.80 30.39
C SER A 78 -17.53 -19.70 31.08
N GLY A 79 -18.46 -19.00 30.43
CA GLY A 79 -19.86 -18.87 30.88
C GLY A 79 -20.55 -17.58 30.47
N SER A 80 -19.80 -16.51 30.17
CA SER A 80 -20.41 -15.28 29.66
C SER A 80 -20.59 -15.34 28.13
N THR A 81 -21.82 -15.59 27.69
CA THR A 81 -22.28 -15.34 26.30
C THR A 81 -22.48 -13.85 26.02
N GLN A 82 -22.04 -12.97 26.93
CA GLN A 82 -22.24 -11.54 26.85
C GLN A 82 -20.93 -10.84 26.45
N GLY A 83 -20.80 -10.55 25.16
CA GLY A 83 -19.68 -9.79 24.63
C GLY A 83 -19.61 -9.83 23.11
N CYS A 84 -18.70 -9.05 22.53
CA CYS A 84 -18.32 -9.24 21.14
C CYS A 84 -17.43 -10.50 21.01
N HIS A 85 -17.48 -11.16 19.85
CA HIS A 85 -16.80 -12.44 19.62
C HIS A 85 -16.20 -12.54 18.20
N PHE A 86 -15.38 -11.56 17.81
CA PHE A 86 -14.67 -11.62 16.54
C PHE A 86 -13.18 -11.87 16.78
N SER A 87 -12.70 -13.05 16.39
CA SER A 87 -11.25 -13.34 16.33
C SER A 87 -10.58 -12.60 15.18
N GLU A 88 -11.36 -12.24 14.16
CA GLU A 88 -10.94 -11.48 12.98
C GLU A 88 -11.79 -10.22 12.85
N ALA A 89 -11.14 -9.07 12.67
CA ALA A 89 -11.85 -7.80 12.57
C ALA A 89 -12.69 -7.69 11.29
N GLN A 90 -13.85 -7.05 11.39
CA GLN A 90 -14.68 -6.75 10.22
C GLN A 90 -14.09 -5.56 9.46
N ILE A 91 -13.61 -5.81 8.24
CA ILE A 91 -13.16 -4.78 7.30
C ILE A 91 -14.37 -4.43 6.44
N THR A 92 -15.09 -3.38 6.82
CA THR A 92 -16.41 -3.06 6.27
C THR A 92 -16.34 -2.26 4.97
N SER A 93 -15.17 -1.77 4.56
CA SER A 93 -15.04 -0.89 3.38
C SER A 93 -13.83 -1.21 2.50
N SER A 94 -13.97 -0.91 1.21
CA SER A 94 -12.84 -0.84 0.28
C SER A 94 -11.99 0.37 0.66
N GLN A 95 -10.71 0.14 0.97
CA GLN A 95 -9.76 1.19 1.34
C GLN A 95 -9.33 2.08 0.15
N GLY A 96 -9.86 1.85 -1.06
CA GLY A 96 -9.62 2.71 -2.23
C GLY A 96 -8.18 2.77 -2.73
N ALA A 97 -7.30 1.95 -2.15
CA ALA A 97 -5.86 2.05 -2.24
C ALA A 97 -5.25 0.80 -2.89
N PRO A 98 -4.06 0.91 -3.50
CA PRO A 98 -3.36 -0.25 -4.05
C PRO A 98 -2.84 -1.20 -2.97
N VAL A 99 -2.60 -0.72 -1.75
CA VAL A 99 -2.23 -1.54 -0.59
C VAL A 99 -3.27 -1.39 0.49
N ALA A 100 -3.75 -2.51 1.03
CA ALA A 100 -4.84 -2.52 2.00
C ALA A 100 -4.55 -3.44 3.18
N VAL A 101 -5.05 -3.06 4.35
CA VAL A 101 -5.21 -3.99 5.49
C VAL A 101 -6.24 -5.05 5.06
N SER A 102 -5.83 -6.31 5.02
CA SER A 102 -6.65 -7.42 4.54
C SER A 102 -7.33 -8.19 5.67
N ARG A 103 -6.71 -8.21 6.85
CA ARG A 103 -7.20 -8.90 8.03
C ARG A 103 -6.52 -8.37 9.28
N VAL A 104 -7.22 -8.40 10.41
CA VAL A 104 -6.63 -8.19 11.74
C VAL A 104 -7.06 -9.33 12.64
N VAL A 105 -6.10 -10.10 13.16
CA VAL A 105 -6.36 -11.18 14.10
C VAL A 105 -6.08 -10.67 15.51
N THR A 106 -7.03 -10.86 16.42
CA THR A 106 -6.92 -10.37 17.80
C THR A 106 -6.66 -11.53 18.75
N SER A 107 -5.65 -11.40 19.61
CA SER A 107 -5.29 -12.37 20.65
C SER A 107 -5.17 -11.70 22.01
N TYR A 108 -5.63 -12.36 23.08
CA TYR A 108 -5.55 -11.82 24.44
C TYR A 108 -4.67 -12.66 25.34
N PHE A 109 -3.82 -11.99 26.12
CA PHE A 109 -2.88 -12.59 27.04
C PHE A 109 -3.16 -12.12 28.47
N GLU A 110 -3.97 -12.88 29.20
CA GLU A 110 -4.41 -12.54 30.57
C GLU A 110 -3.23 -12.32 31.53
N SER A 111 -2.24 -13.21 31.49
CA SER A 111 -1.06 -13.15 32.36
C SER A 111 -0.25 -11.85 32.18
N ARG A 112 -0.34 -11.23 31.01
CA ARG A 112 0.36 -9.98 30.67
C ARG A 112 -0.58 -8.76 30.65
N LYS A 113 -1.89 -8.97 30.84
CA LYS A 113 -2.93 -7.93 30.68
C LYS A 113 -2.80 -7.19 29.35
N GLU A 114 -2.59 -7.96 28.28
CA GLU A 114 -2.25 -7.44 26.96
C GLU A 114 -3.20 -8.00 25.90
N VAL A 115 -3.57 -7.14 24.94
CA VAL A 115 -4.16 -7.55 23.67
C VAL A 115 -3.14 -7.36 22.55
N GLN A 116 -3.12 -8.30 21.62
CA GLN A 116 -2.26 -8.31 20.46
C GLN A 116 -3.10 -8.31 19.19
N PHE A 117 -2.67 -7.51 18.22
CA PHE A 117 -3.28 -7.38 16.90
C PHE A 117 -2.24 -7.79 15.85
N ASP A 118 -2.47 -8.93 15.20
CA ASP A 118 -1.69 -9.36 14.05
C ASP A 118 -2.36 -8.78 12.79
N ILE A 119 -1.72 -7.77 12.20
CA ILE A 119 -2.23 -6.96 11.09
C ILE A 119 -1.65 -7.50 9.78
N PHE A 120 -2.55 -7.93 8.89
CA PHE A 120 -2.22 -8.43 7.57
C PHE A 120 -2.42 -7.31 6.55
N VAL A 121 -1.41 -7.11 5.70
CA VAL A 121 -1.38 -6.08 4.67
C VAL A 121 -1.01 -6.73 3.35
N LYS A 122 -1.70 -6.38 2.26
CA LYS A 122 -1.43 -6.92 0.92
C LYS A 122 -1.59 -5.86 -0.18
N ASP A 123 -0.87 -6.02 -1.29
CA ASP A 123 -1.19 -5.33 -2.54
C ASP A 123 -2.49 -5.92 -3.10
N VAL A 124 -3.51 -5.10 -3.23
CA VAL A 124 -4.83 -5.46 -3.76
C VAL A 124 -5.02 -5.06 -5.22
N SER A 125 -4.13 -4.25 -5.77
CA SER A 125 -4.23 -3.78 -7.15
C SER A 125 -3.60 -4.74 -8.15
N GLY A 126 -2.50 -5.40 -7.77
CA GLY A 126 -1.75 -6.34 -8.62
C GLY A 126 -1.19 -5.74 -9.91
N LYS A 127 -1.09 -4.41 -10.00
CA LYS A 127 -0.78 -3.66 -11.25
C LYS A 127 0.52 -2.86 -11.16
N GLY A 128 1.30 -3.05 -10.12
CA GLY A 128 2.46 -2.23 -9.83
C GLY A 128 3.31 -2.83 -8.73
N VAL A 129 4.19 -1.99 -8.18
CA VAL A 129 5.17 -2.36 -7.18
C VAL A 129 5.00 -1.43 -5.99
N VAL A 130 4.86 -2.03 -4.82
CA VAL A 130 4.89 -1.34 -3.53
C VAL A 130 6.34 -1.04 -3.18
N LEU A 131 6.59 0.19 -2.76
CA LEU A 131 7.92 0.71 -2.46
C LEU A 131 7.95 1.36 -1.07
N ALA A 132 9.12 1.35 -0.44
CA ALA A 132 9.35 2.13 0.76
C ALA A 132 9.02 3.63 0.51
N PRO A 133 8.51 4.36 1.51
CA PRO A 133 8.18 5.78 1.36
C PRO A 133 9.33 6.65 0.82
N SER A 134 10.58 6.31 1.17
CA SER A 134 11.79 6.99 0.72
C SER A 134 12.24 6.60 -0.69
N ALA A 135 11.76 5.46 -1.20
CA ALA A 135 12.20 4.87 -2.47
C ALA A 135 11.21 5.10 -3.62
N TYR A 136 10.03 5.67 -3.36
CA TYR A 136 8.93 5.76 -4.32
C TYR A 136 9.33 6.34 -5.68
N ALA A 137 10.22 7.34 -5.71
CA ALA A 137 10.62 8.01 -6.93
C ALA A 137 11.71 7.27 -7.73
N LYS A 138 12.45 6.34 -7.10
CA LYS A 138 13.61 5.66 -7.72
C LYS A 138 13.28 5.05 -9.09
N PRO A 139 12.17 4.31 -9.28
CA PRO A 139 11.85 3.70 -10.59
C PRO A 139 11.60 4.72 -11.70
N CYS A 140 11.03 5.89 -11.36
CA CYS A 140 10.72 6.93 -12.34
C CYS A 140 11.92 7.81 -12.70
N LEU A 141 12.98 7.80 -11.90
CA LEU A 141 14.20 8.56 -12.16
C LEU A 141 15.18 7.82 -13.08
N GLY A 142 14.98 6.52 -13.32
CA GLY A 142 15.70 5.72 -14.32
C GLY A 142 17.20 5.49 -14.05
N SER A 143 17.78 6.17 -13.06
CA SER A 143 19.22 6.16 -12.76
C SER A 143 19.59 5.50 -11.44
N VAL A 144 18.61 5.01 -10.68
CA VAL A 144 18.81 4.45 -9.33
C VAL A 144 18.22 3.04 -9.28
N SER A 145 19.07 2.05 -9.06
CA SER A 145 18.65 0.68 -8.78
C SER A 145 17.92 0.60 -7.44
N LEU A 146 16.93 -0.29 -7.35
CA LEU A 146 16.25 -0.58 -6.10
C LEU A 146 17.17 -1.45 -5.22
N GLU A 147 17.30 -1.07 -3.96
CA GLU A 147 18.08 -1.75 -2.93
C GLU A 147 17.19 -2.74 -2.15
N GLU A 148 17.82 -3.61 -1.36
CA GLU A 148 17.10 -4.44 -0.40
C GLU A 148 16.32 -3.57 0.59
N GLY A 149 15.03 -3.87 0.78
CA GLY A 149 14.14 -3.06 1.62
C GLY A 149 13.44 -1.90 0.88
N ASP A 150 13.82 -1.58 -0.35
CA ASP A 150 13.08 -0.59 -1.16
C ASP A 150 11.73 -1.12 -1.64
N GLN A 151 11.61 -2.44 -1.86
CA GLN A 151 10.41 -3.07 -2.40
C GLN A 151 9.61 -3.78 -1.31
N GLY A 152 8.28 -3.75 -1.45
CA GLY A 152 7.37 -4.44 -0.54
C GLY A 152 7.39 -3.88 0.89
N THR A 153 7.91 -2.68 1.10
CA THR A 153 8.02 -2.06 2.42
C THR A 153 7.01 -0.95 2.57
N VAL A 154 6.28 -0.96 3.69
CA VAL A 154 5.35 0.09 4.09
C VAL A 154 5.76 0.64 5.44
N MET A 155 5.49 1.91 5.69
CA MET A 155 5.49 2.46 7.04
C MET A 155 4.09 2.30 7.63
N MET A 156 3.97 1.83 8.87
CA MET A 156 2.66 1.61 9.50
C MET A 156 2.59 2.23 10.88
N GLU A 157 1.48 2.90 11.15
CA GLU A 157 1.08 3.31 12.49
C GLU A 157 -0.28 2.70 12.84
N ALA A 158 -0.43 2.27 14.08
CA ALA A 158 -1.70 1.75 14.58
C ALA A 158 -2.09 2.45 15.87
N TYR A 159 -3.38 2.76 16.02
CA TYR A 159 -3.95 3.47 17.15
C TYR A 159 -5.19 2.73 17.66
N LEU A 160 -5.28 2.58 18.97
CA LEU A 160 -6.44 2.01 19.63
C LEU A 160 -7.07 3.08 20.52
N SER A 161 -8.30 3.47 20.22
CA SER A 161 -8.99 4.54 20.97
C SER A 161 -8.18 5.85 21.05
N GLY A 162 -7.39 6.16 20.01
CA GLY A 162 -6.54 7.35 19.94
C GLY A 162 -5.11 7.18 20.48
N GLU A 163 -4.79 6.08 21.16
CA GLU A 163 -3.46 5.81 21.69
C GLU A 163 -2.59 5.05 20.69
N LYS A 164 -1.38 5.55 20.40
CA LYS A 164 -0.43 4.91 19.47
C LYS A 164 0.06 3.58 20.07
N LEU A 165 -0.06 2.51 19.29
CA LEU A 165 0.38 1.17 19.67
C LEU A 165 1.86 0.96 19.38
N ARG A 166 2.48 0.02 20.13
CA ARG A 166 3.81 -0.49 19.83
C ARG A 166 3.67 -1.66 18.88
N CYS A 167 4.25 -1.53 17.69
CA CYS A 167 4.18 -2.53 16.64
C CYS A 167 5.56 -3.13 16.37
N TYR A 168 5.56 -4.43 16.07
CA TYR A 168 6.72 -5.30 15.93
C TYR A 168 6.65 -6.01 14.59
N SER A 169 7.80 -6.22 13.96
CA SER A 169 7.88 -7.01 12.73
C SER A 169 7.53 -8.48 13.00
N ALA A 170 7.08 -9.22 11.99
CA ALA A 170 6.83 -10.65 12.12
C ALA A 170 8.09 -11.46 12.49
N THR A 171 9.27 -10.91 12.23
CA THR A 171 10.57 -11.57 12.41
C THR A 171 11.41 -11.00 13.55
N SER A 172 10.92 -9.98 14.26
CA SER A 172 11.69 -9.28 15.31
C SER A 172 10.79 -8.81 16.45
N ASP A 173 11.30 -8.90 17.68
CA ASP A 173 10.68 -8.33 18.88
C ASP A 173 11.08 -6.86 19.13
N GLU A 174 11.82 -6.25 18.21
CA GLU A 174 12.11 -4.82 18.23
C GLU A 174 10.94 -4.00 17.66
N ILE A 175 10.69 -2.84 18.27
CA ILE A 175 9.68 -1.91 17.78
C ILE A 175 10.14 -1.40 16.40
N SER A 176 9.26 -1.52 15.41
CA SER A 176 9.49 -1.01 14.06
C SER A 176 8.37 -0.07 13.64
N GLU A 177 8.70 0.85 12.75
CA GLU A 177 7.72 1.64 12.01
C GLU A 177 7.61 1.21 10.55
N THR A 178 8.56 0.41 10.07
CA THR A 178 8.63 -0.13 8.71
C THR A 178 8.40 -1.62 8.70
N PHE A 179 7.62 -2.10 7.74
CA PHE A 179 7.17 -3.47 7.67
C PHE A 179 7.18 -3.96 6.22
N THR A 180 7.66 -5.19 6.02
CA THR A 180 7.55 -5.86 4.74
C THR A 180 6.18 -6.51 4.61
N ILE A 181 5.49 -6.24 3.51
CA ILE A 181 4.18 -6.82 3.23
C ILE A 181 4.32 -8.14 2.47
N SER A 182 3.39 -9.06 2.73
CA SER A 182 3.31 -10.33 2.00
C SER A 182 2.66 -10.12 0.64
N THR A 183 3.25 -10.72 -0.41
CA THR A 183 2.64 -10.73 -1.75
C THR A 183 1.37 -11.59 -1.81
N GLN A 184 1.28 -12.63 -0.97
CA GLN A 184 0.11 -13.52 -0.89
C GLN A 184 -0.87 -13.09 0.21
N GLY A 185 -0.41 -12.30 1.19
CA GLY A 185 -1.24 -11.84 2.31
C GLY A 185 -1.41 -12.89 3.43
N ASP A 186 -0.62 -13.96 3.40
CA ASP A 186 -0.74 -15.10 4.32
C ASP A 186 0.02 -14.89 5.64
N THR A 187 0.99 -13.98 5.65
CA THR A 187 1.71 -13.57 6.86
C THR A 187 1.28 -12.19 7.29
N TYR A 188 1.18 -11.99 8.60
CA TYR A 188 0.96 -10.65 9.14
C TYR A 188 2.19 -9.79 8.84
N ALA A 189 1.96 -8.53 8.47
CA ALA A 189 3.05 -7.59 8.24
C ALA A 189 3.59 -7.07 9.59
N ALA A 190 2.69 -6.89 10.55
CA ALA A 190 3.01 -6.30 11.83
C ALA A 190 2.15 -6.89 12.96
N ARG A 191 2.74 -6.91 14.15
CA ARG A 191 2.09 -7.30 15.40
C ARG A 191 2.08 -6.11 16.34
N CYS A 192 0.91 -5.59 16.68
CA CYS A 192 0.79 -4.45 17.59
C CYS A 192 0.24 -4.88 18.95
N LYS A 193 0.72 -4.28 20.04
CA LYS A 193 0.33 -4.63 21.41
C LYS A 193 -0.28 -3.43 22.12
N ALA A 194 -1.29 -3.68 22.95
CA ALA A 194 -1.89 -2.71 23.85
C ALA A 194 -2.10 -3.32 25.23
N SER A 195 -1.79 -2.56 26.28
CA SER A 195 -2.16 -2.93 27.65
C SER A 195 -3.65 -2.68 27.85
N ILE A 196 -4.33 -3.61 28.51
CA ILE A 196 -5.76 -3.49 28.79
C ILE A 196 -6.10 -3.78 30.25
N GLU A 197 -7.20 -3.20 30.70
CA GLU A 197 -7.78 -3.49 32.01
C GLU A 197 -8.60 -4.78 31.95
N THR A 198 -8.28 -5.73 32.84
CA THR A 198 -8.88 -7.07 32.84
C THR A 198 -10.26 -7.14 33.51
N ASN A 199 -10.64 -6.09 34.23
CA ASN A 199 -11.92 -5.97 34.94
C ASN A 199 -13.01 -5.27 34.11
N LYS A 200 -12.74 -4.93 32.84
CA LYS A 200 -13.74 -4.33 31.94
C LYS A 200 -14.56 -5.41 31.23
N PRO A 201 -15.85 -5.17 30.99
CA PRO A 201 -16.67 -6.04 30.13
C PRO A 201 -16.11 -6.02 28.70
N ALA A 202 -16.49 -7.01 27.88
CA ALA A 202 -16.10 -7.03 26.48
C ALA A 202 -16.67 -5.82 25.72
N TYR A 203 -15.88 -5.22 24.83
CA TYR A 203 -16.29 -4.06 24.03
C TYR A 203 -15.68 -4.09 22.63
N THR A 204 -16.37 -3.49 21.67
CA THR A 204 -15.83 -3.20 20.34
C THR A 204 -15.25 -1.81 20.29
N THR A 205 -14.10 -1.65 19.67
CA THR A 205 -13.48 -0.34 19.45
C THR A 205 -12.84 -0.30 18.05
N PRO A 206 -12.78 0.86 17.39
CA PRO A 206 -12.00 1.00 16.16
C PRO A 206 -10.50 0.85 16.44
N LEU A 207 -9.83 0.07 15.61
CA LEU A 207 -8.38 0.05 15.49
C LEU A 207 -8.02 0.86 14.23
N SER A 208 -7.49 2.07 14.39
CA SER A 208 -7.06 2.90 13.26
C SER A 208 -5.67 2.47 12.81
N VAL A 209 -5.52 2.09 11.55
CA VAL A 209 -4.26 1.68 10.93
C VAL A 209 -3.97 2.59 9.75
N TYR A 210 -2.81 3.23 9.78
CA TYR A 210 -2.33 4.12 8.74
C TYR A 210 -1.12 3.48 8.06
N LEU A 211 -1.20 3.30 6.74
CA LEU A 211 -0.10 2.80 5.92
C LEU A 211 0.42 3.94 5.04
N THR A 212 1.72 4.18 5.06
CA THR A 212 2.39 5.13 4.17
C THR A 212 3.40 4.38 3.33
N TYR A 213 3.37 4.55 2.01
CA TYR A 213 4.24 3.82 1.09
C TYR A 213 4.36 4.55 -0.26
N GLY A 214 5.35 4.13 -1.05
CA GLY A 214 5.45 4.45 -2.45
C GLY A 214 4.73 3.42 -3.32
N TYR A 215 4.15 3.84 -4.43
CA TYR A 215 3.60 2.93 -5.42
C TYR A 215 4.07 3.33 -6.82
N ALA A 216 4.57 2.36 -7.57
CA ALA A 216 4.95 2.53 -8.97
C ALA A 216 4.09 1.63 -9.85
N SER A 217 3.38 2.20 -10.82
CA SER A 217 2.58 1.44 -11.78
C SER A 217 2.77 2.01 -13.17
N GLY A 218 2.88 1.13 -14.15
CA GLY A 218 3.15 1.50 -15.52
C GLY A 218 2.14 0.93 -16.51
N LYS A 219 2.05 1.55 -17.67
CA LYS A 219 1.30 1.05 -18.81
C LYS A 219 2.16 1.13 -20.06
N THR A 220 2.20 0.02 -20.77
CA THR A 220 2.82 -0.09 -22.09
C THR A 220 1.77 0.09 -23.16
N PHE A 221 2.10 0.84 -24.21
CA PHE A 221 1.28 0.96 -25.41
C PHE A 221 2.18 1.02 -26.64
N GLN A 222 1.61 0.73 -27.80
CA GLN A 222 2.34 0.67 -29.05
C GLN A 222 1.76 1.69 -30.02
N LEU A 223 2.64 2.42 -30.72
CA LEU A 223 2.27 3.34 -31.78
C LEU A 223 3.08 3.00 -33.03
N THR A 224 2.42 3.03 -34.18
CA THR A 224 3.10 2.91 -35.48
C THR A 224 3.51 4.30 -35.95
N ILE A 225 4.80 4.54 -36.04
CA ILE A 225 5.34 5.79 -36.60
C ILE A 225 5.54 5.59 -38.09
N LYS A 226 4.93 6.45 -38.88
CA LYS A 226 5.06 6.46 -40.34
C LYS A 226 6.11 7.48 -40.75
N ASN A 227 7.00 7.08 -41.66
CA ASN A 227 7.96 7.99 -42.24
C ASN A 227 7.33 8.70 -43.45
N PRO A 228 7.13 10.04 -43.40
CA PRO A 228 6.50 10.78 -44.48
C PRO A 228 7.30 10.73 -45.79
N SER A 229 8.61 10.45 -45.75
CA SER A 229 9.45 10.32 -46.95
C SER A 229 9.08 9.13 -47.85
N PHE A 230 8.23 8.22 -47.38
CA PHE A 230 7.70 7.08 -48.15
C PHE A 230 6.23 7.28 -48.56
N VAL A 231 5.65 8.45 -48.29
CA VAL A 231 4.29 8.81 -48.71
C VAL A 231 4.42 9.55 -50.05
N GLY A 232 4.29 8.79 -51.15
CA GLY A 232 4.10 9.33 -52.49
C GLY A 232 2.66 9.74 -52.76
#